data_AF-A0A961I613-F1
#
_entry.id   AF-A0A961I613-F1
#
_cell.length_a   1.000
_cell.length_b   1.000
_cell.length_c   1.000
_cell.angle_alpha   90.00
_cell.angle_beta   90.00
_cell.angle_gamma   90.00
#
_symmetry.space_group_name_H-M   'P 1'
#
loop_
_entity.id
_entity.type
_entity.pdbx_description
1 polymer ?
#
loop_
_entity_poly.entity_id
_entity_poly.type
_entity_poly.pdbx_seq_one_letter_code
_entity_poly.pdbx_strand_id
1 'polypeptide(L)'
;MKYSLTDELALINRALLRPGKFFETVQMPGGYFQALKSMGLVVLMATILIFLATLVNLGALEKQALAMQNYGLAQGPVPQSPWNQMFFPVFWLLFTHIIGLMQHITMRVFGEKESSLAATQAVALYAVIPLAVLTALTGIIGAFFPVMPGPDMNPQSYGFYLFLGLIVFAVGAGWDGVISVLGFRRWYGQNTGRALVAWFSPLVLCGFFCVGWIFLMAFVNVLGLWAGPT
;
A
#
# COMPACT_ATOMS: atom_id res chain seq x y z
N MET A 1 -5.03 -20.76 -22.01
CA MET A 1 -5.97 -21.09 -20.92
C MET A 1 -6.81 -19.86 -20.60
N LYS A 2 -8.14 -19.93 -20.71
CA LYS A 2 -9.03 -18.87 -20.22
C LYS A 2 -9.15 -19.05 -18.69
N TYR A 3 -8.46 -18.23 -17.92
CA TYR A 3 -8.69 -18.14 -16.47
C TYR A 3 -10.00 -17.39 -16.23
N SER A 4 -10.96 -18.04 -15.56
CA SER A 4 -12.23 -17.40 -15.19
C SER A 4 -12.03 -16.42 -14.03
N LEU A 5 -12.93 -15.44 -13.87
CA LEU A 5 -12.92 -14.51 -12.74
C LEU A 5 -12.97 -15.25 -11.39
N THR A 6 -13.73 -16.35 -11.33
CA THR A 6 -13.85 -17.21 -10.15
C THR A 6 -12.53 -17.87 -9.76
N ASP A 7 -11.68 -18.21 -10.73
CA ASP A 7 -10.37 -18.80 -10.45
C ASP A 7 -9.41 -17.78 -9.82
N GLU A 8 -9.44 -16.53 -10.30
CA GLU A 8 -8.63 -15.43 -9.75
C GLU A 8 -9.04 -15.10 -8.32
N LEU A 9 -10.35 -15.03 -8.04
CA LEU A 9 -10.85 -14.80 -6.68
C LEU A 9 -10.49 -15.94 -5.73
N ALA A 10 -10.57 -17.20 -6.19
CA ALA A 10 -10.14 -18.35 -5.41
C ALA A 10 -8.63 -18.31 -5.12
N LEU A 11 -7.83 -17.86 -6.07
CA LEU A 11 -6.39 -17.67 -5.91
C LEU A 11 -6.05 -16.60 -4.87
N ILE A 12 -6.68 -15.42 -4.99
CA ILE A 12 -6.54 -14.33 -4.01
C ILE A 12 -6.94 -14.82 -2.61
N ASN A 13 -8.08 -15.51 -2.51
CA ASN A 13 -8.56 -16.03 -1.23
C ASN A 13 -7.56 -17.04 -0.60
N ARG A 14 -6.92 -17.88 -1.42
CA ARG A 14 -5.86 -18.78 -0.92
C ARG A 14 -4.62 -18.02 -0.47
N ALA A 15 -4.19 -17.00 -1.20
CA ALA A 15 -3.07 -16.14 -0.81
C ALA A 15 -3.32 -15.47 0.54
N LEU A 16 -4.56 -15.00 0.76
CA LEU A 16 -4.98 -14.33 1.98
C LEU A 16 -5.09 -15.30 3.17
N LEU A 17 -5.85 -16.39 3.02
CA LEU A 17 -6.22 -17.26 4.14
C LEU A 17 -5.23 -18.39 4.41
N ARG A 18 -4.46 -18.82 3.40
CA ARG A 18 -3.58 -19.99 3.48
C ARG A 18 -2.27 -19.76 2.72
N PRO A 19 -1.48 -18.73 3.11
CA PRO A 19 -0.29 -18.33 2.35
C PRO A 19 0.76 -19.45 2.21
N GLY A 20 0.88 -20.35 3.20
CA GLY A 20 1.77 -21.51 3.10
C GLY A 20 1.42 -22.46 1.95
N LYS A 21 0.13 -22.77 1.77
CA LYS A 21 -0.35 -23.64 0.67
C LYS A 21 -0.41 -22.92 -0.68
N PHE A 22 -0.56 -21.60 -0.65
CA PHE A 22 -0.60 -20.78 -1.86
C PHE A 22 0.67 -20.94 -2.71
N PHE A 23 1.84 -20.81 -2.08
CA PHE A 23 3.13 -20.92 -2.78
C PHE A 23 3.49 -22.34 -3.25
N GLU A 24 2.73 -23.37 -2.84
CA GLU A 24 2.84 -24.73 -3.40
C GLU A 24 2.12 -24.86 -4.76
N THR A 25 1.11 -24.02 -4.99
CA THR A 25 0.23 -24.11 -6.16
C THR A 25 0.62 -23.19 -7.31
N VAL A 26 1.36 -22.11 -7.04
CA VAL A 26 1.77 -21.13 -8.05
C VAL A 26 3.21 -21.43 -8.48
N GLN A 27 3.40 -21.75 -9.76
CA GLN A 27 4.72 -21.97 -10.36
C GLN A 27 5.22 -20.72 -11.12
N MET A 28 6.50 -20.39 -10.94
CA MET A 28 7.20 -19.32 -11.65
C MET A 28 7.94 -19.87 -12.88
N PRO A 29 8.13 -19.08 -13.97
CA PRO A 29 7.99 -17.62 -14.10
C PRO A 29 6.60 -17.08 -14.50
N GLY A 30 5.62 -17.94 -14.80
CA GLY A 30 4.27 -17.53 -15.22
C GLY A 30 3.45 -16.77 -14.18
N GLY A 31 3.84 -16.82 -12.90
CA GLY A 31 3.09 -16.21 -11.80
C GLY A 31 3.16 -14.68 -11.72
N TYR A 32 4.06 -13.99 -12.42
CA TYR A 32 4.10 -12.51 -12.38
C TYR A 32 2.87 -11.89 -13.06
N PHE A 33 2.55 -12.28 -14.28
CA PHE A 33 1.36 -11.75 -14.97
C PHE A 33 0.08 -12.13 -14.24
N GLN A 34 0.05 -13.31 -13.60
CA GLN A 34 -1.05 -13.72 -12.75
C GLN A 34 -1.16 -12.84 -11.50
N ALA A 35 -0.04 -12.55 -10.83
CA ALA A 35 0.00 -11.65 -9.67
C ALA A 35 -0.46 -10.24 -10.03
N LEU A 36 0.00 -9.73 -11.18
CA LEU A 36 -0.38 -8.42 -11.69
C LEU A 36 -1.88 -8.36 -11.99
N LYS A 37 -2.44 -9.42 -12.60
CA LYS A 37 -3.87 -9.53 -12.88
C LYS A 37 -4.69 -9.59 -11.58
N SER A 38 -4.27 -10.42 -10.61
CA SER A 38 -4.91 -10.55 -9.30
C SER A 38 -4.90 -9.22 -8.54
N MET A 39 -3.74 -8.55 -8.45
CA MET A 39 -3.62 -7.25 -7.80
C MET A 39 -4.43 -6.19 -8.54
N GLY A 40 -4.34 -6.15 -9.88
CA GLY A 40 -5.14 -5.27 -10.74
C GLY A 40 -6.64 -5.41 -10.50
N LEU A 41 -7.14 -6.65 -10.40
CA LEU A 41 -8.54 -6.94 -10.06
C LEU A 41 -8.91 -6.33 -8.71
N VAL A 42 -8.11 -6.58 -7.67
CA VAL A 42 -8.36 -6.09 -6.30
C VAL A 42 -8.41 -4.56 -6.28
N VAL A 43 -7.41 -3.89 -6.86
CA VAL A 43 -7.35 -2.42 -6.81
C VAL A 43 -8.44 -1.78 -7.66
N LEU A 44 -8.83 -2.38 -8.79
CA LEU A 44 -9.94 -1.88 -9.61
C LEU A 44 -11.27 -2.03 -8.88
N MET A 45 -11.54 -3.20 -8.28
CA MET A 45 -12.74 -3.43 -7.48
C MET A 45 -12.81 -2.46 -6.29
N ALA A 46 -11.70 -2.30 -5.56
CA ALA A 46 -11.59 -1.33 -4.47
C ALA A 46 -11.89 0.10 -4.96
N THR A 47 -11.29 0.51 -6.09
CA THR A 47 -11.51 1.82 -6.68
C THR A 47 -12.98 2.07 -6.99
N ILE A 48 -13.65 1.11 -7.63
CA ILE A 48 -15.07 1.22 -7.97
C ILE A 48 -15.91 1.34 -6.69
N LEU A 49 -15.65 0.51 -5.69
CA LEU A 49 -16.42 0.53 -4.44
C LEU A 49 -16.22 1.82 -3.66
N ILE A 50 -14.98 2.31 -3.53
CA ILE A 50 -14.70 3.57 -2.85
C ILE A 50 -15.29 4.75 -3.64
N PHE A 51 -15.19 4.72 -4.98
CA PHE A 51 -15.80 5.73 -5.85
C PHE A 51 -17.31 5.81 -5.63
N LEU A 52 -18.01 4.68 -5.66
CA LEU A 52 -19.45 4.62 -5.42
C LEU A 52 -19.81 5.08 -4.00
N ALA A 53 -19.06 4.64 -2.99
CA ALA A 53 -19.28 5.06 -1.60
C ALA A 53 -19.08 6.58 -1.43
N THR A 54 -18.07 7.15 -2.10
CA THR A 54 -17.80 8.60 -2.12
C THR A 54 -18.92 9.35 -2.85
N LEU A 55 -19.37 8.84 -4.00
CA LEU A 55 -20.43 9.47 -4.80
C LEU A 55 -21.75 9.52 -4.05
N VAL A 56 -22.13 8.43 -3.38
CA VAL A 56 -23.38 8.34 -2.59
C VAL A 56 -23.37 9.31 -1.41
N ASN A 57 -22.20 9.55 -0.79
CA ASN A 57 -22.07 10.38 0.42
C ASN A 57 -21.38 11.73 0.18
N LEU A 58 -21.32 12.19 -1.06
CA LEU A 58 -20.52 13.36 -1.45
C LEU A 58 -20.85 14.59 -0.61
N GLY A 59 -22.15 14.89 -0.43
CA GLY A 59 -22.58 16.05 0.36
C GLY A 59 -22.23 15.98 1.85
N ALA A 60 -22.09 14.78 2.43
CA ALA A 60 -21.64 14.62 3.81
C ALA A 60 -20.12 14.78 3.92
N LEU A 61 -19.37 14.28 2.93
CA LEU A 61 -17.92 14.41 2.85
C LEU A 61 -17.48 15.87 2.61
N GLU A 62 -18.20 16.61 1.77
CA GLU A 62 -17.95 18.05 1.58
C GLU A 62 -18.15 18.85 2.87
N LYS A 63 -19.21 18.55 3.64
CA LYS A 63 -19.45 19.16 4.95
C LYS A 63 -18.33 18.84 5.95
N GLN A 64 -17.88 17.59 6.00
CA GLN A 64 -16.75 17.19 6.83
C GLN A 64 -15.47 17.94 6.43
N ALA A 65 -15.19 18.04 5.13
CA ALA A 65 -13.99 18.70 4.62
C ALA A 65 -13.97 20.20 4.96
N LEU A 66 -15.09 20.89 4.78
CA LEU A 66 -15.25 22.29 5.17
C LEU A 66 -15.07 22.48 6.68
N ALA A 67 -15.62 21.58 7.48
CA ALA A 67 -15.46 21.63 8.92
C ALA A 67 -14.00 21.41 9.33
N MET A 68 -13.30 20.42 8.77
CA MET A 68 -11.86 20.22 9.02
C MET A 68 -11.02 21.45 8.65
N GLN A 69 -11.37 22.15 7.57
CA GLN A 69 -10.73 23.40 7.17
C GLN A 69 -10.99 24.51 8.20
N ASN A 70 -12.22 24.64 8.69
CA ASN A 70 -12.57 25.62 9.73
C ASN A 70 -11.83 25.38 11.05
N TYR A 71 -11.51 24.12 11.37
CA TYR A 71 -10.70 23.75 12.53
C TYR A 71 -9.18 23.82 12.27
N GLY A 72 -8.73 24.27 11.10
CA GLY A 72 -7.31 24.39 10.75
C GLY A 72 -6.59 23.05 10.56
N LEU A 73 -7.33 21.94 10.46
CA LEU A 73 -6.79 20.58 10.27
C LEU A 73 -6.53 20.24 8.80
N ALA A 74 -7.07 21.03 7.88
CA ALA A 74 -6.83 20.93 6.45
C ALA A 74 -6.51 22.32 5.86
N GLN A 75 -5.46 22.40 5.05
CA GLN A 75 -5.09 23.62 4.32
C GLN A 75 -5.33 23.44 2.82
N GLY A 76 -6.02 24.40 2.20
CA GLY A 76 -6.34 24.42 0.76
C GLY A 76 -7.79 24.03 0.44
N PRO A 77 -8.26 24.29 -0.80
CA PRO A 77 -9.56 23.79 -1.24
C PRO A 77 -9.53 22.26 -1.15
N VAL A 78 -10.48 21.68 -0.43
CA VAL A 78 -10.61 20.23 -0.31
C VAL A 78 -11.74 19.77 -1.24
N PRO A 79 -11.50 19.62 -2.56
CA PRO A 79 -12.46 18.88 -3.36
C PRO A 79 -12.36 17.42 -2.92
N GLN A 80 -13.33 16.97 -2.13
CA GLN A 80 -13.64 15.55 -1.94
C GLN A 80 -14.22 15.01 -3.25
N SER A 81 -13.40 15.07 -4.30
CA SER A 81 -13.78 14.67 -5.64
C SER A 81 -13.75 13.15 -5.71
N PRO A 82 -14.86 12.49 -6.10
CA PRO A 82 -14.86 11.05 -6.34
C PRO A 82 -13.78 10.63 -7.35
N TRP A 83 -13.38 11.54 -8.26
CA TRP A 83 -12.33 11.31 -9.24
C TRP A 83 -10.95 11.07 -8.61
N ASN A 84 -10.71 11.54 -7.38
CA ASN A 84 -9.46 11.28 -6.67
C ASN A 84 -9.25 9.78 -6.43
N GLN A 85 -10.32 8.98 -6.40
CA GLN A 85 -10.24 7.53 -6.25
C GLN A 85 -9.56 6.85 -7.45
N MET A 86 -9.49 7.51 -8.62
CA MET A 86 -8.78 7.00 -9.79
C MET A 86 -7.26 6.93 -9.60
N PHE A 87 -6.70 7.62 -8.60
CA PHE A 87 -5.29 7.50 -8.25
C PHE A 87 -4.99 6.25 -7.41
N PHE A 88 -5.99 5.65 -6.77
CA PHE A 88 -5.84 4.47 -5.94
C PHE A 88 -5.13 3.29 -6.66
N PRO A 89 -5.56 2.84 -7.86
CA PRO A 89 -4.92 1.72 -8.53
C PRO A 89 -3.50 2.09 -9.01
N VAL A 90 -3.28 3.33 -9.43
CA VAL A 90 -1.96 3.82 -9.87
C VAL A 90 -0.99 3.82 -8.70
N PHE A 91 -1.39 4.36 -7.56
CA PHE A 91 -0.61 4.36 -6.33
C PHE A 91 -0.23 2.94 -5.91
N TRP A 92 -1.20 2.04 -5.79
CA TRP A 92 -0.93 0.68 -5.30
C TRP A 92 -0.08 -0.16 -6.26
N LEU A 93 -0.28 -0.03 -7.57
CA LEU A 93 0.57 -0.70 -8.54
C LEU A 93 1.99 -0.14 -8.50
N LEU A 94 2.19 1.18 -8.47
CA LEU A 94 3.52 1.75 -8.39
C LEU A 94 4.22 1.37 -7.07
N PHE A 95 3.51 1.50 -5.96
CA PHE A 95 3.99 1.18 -4.61
C PHE A 95 4.48 -0.27 -4.50
N THR A 96 3.69 -1.23 -4.99
CA THR A 96 4.07 -2.65 -5.00
C THR A 96 5.31 -2.91 -5.86
N HIS A 97 5.46 -2.23 -7.00
CA HIS A 97 6.63 -2.40 -7.85
C HIS A 97 7.90 -1.84 -7.21
N ILE A 98 7.79 -0.71 -6.51
CA ILE A 98 8.90 -0.13 -5.74
C ILE A 98 9.32 -1.08 -4.62
N ILE A 99 8.36 -1.63 -3.85
CA ILE A 99 8.62 -2.65 -2.82
C ILE A 99 9.34 -3.86 -3.41
N GLY A 100 8.80 -4.44 -4.49
CA GLY A 100 9.40 -5.61 -5.13
C GLY A 100 10.80 -5.34 -5.65
N LEU A 101 11.07 -4.13 -6.15
CA LEU A 101 12.40 -3.71 -6.60
C LEU A 101 13.39 -3.61 -5.43
N MET A 102 12.98 -2.98 -4.33
CA MET A 102 13.79 -2.85 -3.11
C MET A 102 14.13 -4.20 -2.50
N GLN A 103 13.13 -5.09 -2.41
CA GLN A 103 13.31 -6.47 -1.98
C GLN A 103 14.27 -7.23 -2.91
N HIS A 104 14.15 -7.02 -4.22
CA HIS A 104 15.01 -7.67 -5.21
C HIS A 104 16.47 -7.23 -5.07
N ILE A 105 16.73 -5.92 -5.00
CA ILE A 105 18.06 -5.37 -4.77
C ILE A 105 18.67 -5.97 -3.51
N THR A 106 17.89 -6.04 -2.44
CA THR A 106 18.33 -6.62 -1.17
C THR A 106 18.73 -8.09 -1.32
N MET A 107 17.92 -8.89 -2.02
CA MET A 107 18.26 -10.29 -2.29
C MET A 107 19.53 -10.44 -3.12
N ARG A 108 19.76 -9.58 -4.12
CA ARG A 108 21.00 -9.57 -4.92
C ARG A 108 22.21 -9.20 -4.08
N VAL A 109 22.10 -8.19 -3.21
CA VAL A 109 23.17 -7.74 -2.31
C VAL A 109 23.55 -8.86 -1.32
N PHE A 110 22.57 -9.61 -0.82
CA PHE A 110 22.83 -10.75 0.06
C PHE A 110 23.23 -12.03 -0.69
N GLY A 111 23.50 -11.97 -1.99
CA GLY A 111 24.12 -13.06 -2.75
C GLY A 111 23.17 -14.10 -3.34
N GLU A 112 21.87 -13.82 -3.44
CA GLU A 112 20.96 -14.71 -4.17
C GLU A 112 21.15 -14.58 -5.69
N LYS A 113 21.91 -15.52 -6.26
CA LYS A 113 22.30 -15.51 -7.68
C LYS A 113 21.15 -15.87 -8.62
N GLU A 114 20.26 -16.74 -8.19
CA GLU A 114 19.11 -17.24 -8.97
C GLU A 114 17.83 -16.42 -8.74
N SER A 115 17.90 -15.29 -8.03
CA SER A 115 16.71 -14.48 -7.79
C SER A 115 16.25 -13.79 -9.08
N SER A 116 15.03 -14.11 -9.54
CA SER A 116 14.38 -13.42 -10.66
C SER A 116 13.59 -12.20 -10.19
N LEU A 117 13.75 -11.05 -10.87
CA LEU A 117 12.98 -9.83 -10.59
C LEU A 117 11.48 -10.07 -10.72
N ALA A 118 11.05 -10.75 -11.78
CA ALA A 118 9.63 -11.07 -11.98
C ALA A 118 9.07 -11.89 -10.82
N ALA A 119 9.87 -12.78 -10.24
CA ALA A 119 9.45 -13.55 -9.08
C ALA A 119 9.39 -12.74 -7.78
N THR A 120 10.33 -11.83 -7.58
CA THR A 120 10.27 -10.93 -6.43
C THR A 120 9.06 -10.00 -6.51
N GLN A 121 8.80 -9.45 -7.71
CA GLN A 121 7.64 -8.61 -7.97
C GLN A 121 6.33 -9.35 -7.75
N ALA A 122 6.24 -10.62 -8.16
CA ALA A 122 5.05 -11.42 -7.90
C ALA A 122 4.80 -11.63 -6.40
N VAL A 123 5.85 -11.89 -5.60
CA VAL A 123 5.71 -11.99 -4.13
C VAL A 123 5.17 -10.69 -3.57
N ALA A 124 5.77 -9.54 -3.93
CA ALA A 124 5.33 -8.22 -3.45
C ALA A 124 3.86 -7.92 -3.84
N LEU A 125 3.47 -8.24 -5.08
CA LEU A 125 2.11 -8.04 -5.56
C LEU A 125 1.09 -8.85 -4.75
N TYR A 126 1.39 -10.11 -4.40
CA TYR A 126 0.48 -10.91 -3.56
C TYR A 126 0.52 -10.49 -2.08
N ALA A 127 1.69 -10.14 -1.57
CA ALA A 127 1.89 -9.81 -0.16
C ALA A 127 1.17 -8.53 0.26
N VAL A 128 1.04 -7.56 -0.66
CA VAL A 128 0.42 -6.26 -0.38
C VAL A 128 -1.11 -6.28 -0.50
N ILE A 129 -1.72 -7.31 -1.11
CA ILE A 129 -3.18 -7.42 -1.25
C ILE A 129 -3.95 -7.23 0.07
N PRO A 130 -3.61 -7.89 1.20
CA PRO A 130 -4.29 -7.68 2.47
C PRO A 130 -4.32 -6.21 2.89
N LEU A 131 -3.18 -5.51 2.78
CA LEU A 131 -3.08 -4.10 3.13
C LEU A 131 -3.92 -3.22 2.19
N ALA A 132 -3.91 -3.50 0.88
CA ALA A 132 -4.74 -2.78 -0.08
C ALA A 132 -6.24 -2.98 0.19
N VAL A 133 -6.66 -4.20 0.54
CA VAL A 133 -8.05 -4.52 0.89
C VAL A 133 -8.47 -3.82 2.18
N LEU A 134 -7.64 -3.88 3.24
CA LEU A 134 -7.94 -3.20 4.50
C LEU A 134 -8.01 -1.68 4.32
N THR A 135 -7.10 -1.11 3.54
CA THR A 135 -7.12 0.33 3.20
C THR A 135 -8.40 0.68 2.45
N ALA A 136 -8.81 -0.13 1.48
CA ALA A 136 -10.06 0.09 0.75
C ALA A 136 -11.29 0.02 1.66
N LEU A 137 -11.36 -0.97 2.56
CA LEU A 137 -12.44 -1.09 3.53
C LEU A 137 -12.50 0.12 4.46
N THR A 138 -11.36 0.61 4.94
CA THR A 138 -11.32 1.82 5.77
C THR A 138 -11.77 3.06 5.01
N GLY A 139 -11.42 3.18 3.72
CA GLY A 139 -11.90 4.24 2.84
C GLY A 139 -13.41 4.19 2.64
N ILE A 140 -13.98 2.99 2.44
CA ILE A 140 -15.43 2.79 2.32
C ILE A 140 -16.13 3.16 3.63
N ILE A 141 -15.62 2.70 4.78
CA ILE A 141 -16.18 3.05 6.10
C ILE A 141 -16.10 4.56 6.31
N GLY A 142 -14.97 5.19 5.99
CA GLY A 142 -14.81 6.64 6.08
C GLY A 142 -15.78 7.42 5.18
N ALA A 143 -16.10 6.87 4.01
CA ALA A 143 -17.07 7.47 3.09
C ALA A 143 -18.52 7.40 3.62
N PHE A 144 -18.92 6.29 4.24
CA PHE A 144 -20.28 6.13 4.81
C PHE A 144 -20.45 6.74 6.20
N PHE A 145 -19.38 6.82 6.97
CA PHE A 145 -19.37 7.38 8.32
C PHE A 145 -18.36 8.53 8.41
N PRO A 146 -18.62 9.64 7.69
CA PRO A 146 -17.78 10.82 7.75
C PRO A 146 -17.85 11.42 9.16
N VAL A 147 -16.68 11.68 9.75
CA VAL A 147 -16.56 12.38 11.03
C VAL A 147 -16.91 13.84 10.80
N MET A 148 -18.16 14.23 10.99
CA MET A 148 -18.54 15.64 10.94
C MET A 148 -18.09 16.33 12.25
N PRO A 149 -17.11 17.24 12.21
CA PRO A 149 -16.77 18.11 13.33
C PRO A 149 -17.98 19.01 13.65
N GLY A 150 -18.80 18.61 14.61
CA GLY A 150 -19.80 19.47 15.23
C GLY A 150 -19.14 20.54 16.12
N PRO A 151 -19.88 21.57 16.54
CA PRO A 151 -19.40 22.60 17.47
C PRO A 151 -18.88 22.03 18.81
N ASP A 152 -19.35 20.83 19.21
CA ASP A 152 -18.95 20.15 20.44
C ASP A 152 -17.98 18.97 20.21
N MET A 153 -17.42 18.83 19.00
CA MET A 153 -16.63 17.64 18.67
C MET A 153 -15.23 17.70 19.27
N ASN A 154 -14.99 16.82 20.24
CA ASN A 154 -13.72 16.65 20.92
C ASN A 154 -12.63 16.20 19.90
N PRO A 155 -11.43 16.82 19.85
CA PRO A 155 -10.29 16.42 19.01
C PRO A 155 -9.94 14.92 19.04
N GLN A 156 -10.37 14.20 20.08
CA GLN A 156 -10.27 12.75 20.23
C GLN A 156 -10.87 11.94 19.08
N SER A 157 -11.90 12.45 18.41
CA SER A 157 -12.55 11.76 17.29
C SER A 157 -11.69 11.70 16.03
N TYR A 158 -10.83 12.70 15.78
CA TYR A 158 -9.78 12.63 14.76
C TYR A 158 -8.68 11.64 15.14
N GLY A 159 -8.31 11.61 16.42
CA GLY A 159 -7.38 10.64 16.98
C GLY A 159 -7.83 9.19 16.77
N PHE A 160 -9.14 8.92 16.80
CA PHE A 160 -9.69 7.58 16.56
C PHE A 160 -9.43 7.08 15.13
N TYR A 161 -9.59 7.91 14.10
CA TYR A 161 -9.33 7.50 12.71
C TYR A 161 -7.84 7.34 12.42
N LEU A 162 -6.99 8.19 13.00
CA LEU A 162 -5.55 7.99 12.96
C LEU A 162 -5.15 6.67 13.63
N PHE A 163 -5.71 6.37 14.80
CA PHE A 163 -5.48 5.11 15.50
C PHE A 163 -5.96 3.90 14.69
N LEU A 164 -7.14 3.99 14.08
CA LEU A 164 -7.65 2.95 13.18
C LEU A 164 -6.72 2.73 11.98
N GLY A 165 -6.24 3.83 11.36
CA GLY A 165 -5.27 3.78 10.27
C GLY A 165 -3.95 3.12 10.69
N LEU A 166 -3.46 3.41 11.90
CA LEU A 166 -2.26 2.77 12.46
C LEU A 166 -2.46 1.27 12.69
N ILE A 167 -3.61 0.85 13.22
CA ILE A 167 -3.95 -0.58 13.36
C ILE A 167 -3.98 -1.26 12.00
N VAL A 168 -4.66 -0.65 11.03
CA VAL A 168 -4.80 -1.19 9.67
C VAL A 168 -3.43 -1.34 9.01
N PHE A 169 -2.57 -0.34 9.15
CA PHE A 169 -1.21 -0.41 8.65
C PHE A 169 -0.39 -1.50 9.35
N ALA A 170 -0.43 -1.59 10.68
CA ALA A 170 0.32 -2.59 11.44
C ALA A 170 -0.12 -4.02 11.12
N VAL A 171 -1.43 -4.27 11.06
CA VAL A 171 -2.01 -5.57 10.69
C VAL A 171 -1.68 -5.91 9.24
N GLY A 172 -1.87 -4.96 8.32
CA GLY A 172 -1.59 -5.18 6.90
C GLY A 172 -0.11 -5.41 6.62
N ALA A 173 0.79 -4.64 7.25
CA ALA A 173 2.23 -4.83 7.15
C ALA A 173 2.69 -6.16 7.77
N GLY A 174 2.11 -6.56 8.91
CA GLY A 174 2.38 -7.88 9.49
C GLY A 174 1.97 -9.02 8.57
N TRP A 175 0.81 -8.90 7.92
CA TRP A 175 0.32 -9.90 6.96
C TRP A 175 1.19 -9.95 5.70
N ASP A 176 1.57 -8.79 5.17
CA ASP A 176 2.54 -8.65 4.08
C ASP A 176 3.87 -9.34 4.42
N GLY A 177 4.36 -9.17 5.65
CA GLY A 177 5.55 -9.85 6.14
C GLY A 177 5.43 -11.37 6.15
N VAL A 178 4.30 -11.90 6.61
CA VAL A 178 4.04 -13.35 6.59
C VAL A 178 4.08 -13.89 5.16
N ILE A 179 3.38 -13.25 4.23
CA ILE A 179 3.32 -13.69 2.83
C ILE A 179 4.71 -13.57 2.17
N SER A 180 5.38 -12.43 2.33
CA SER A 180 6.69 -12.18 1.76
C SER A 180 7.73 -13.18 2.25
N VAL A 181 7.79 -13.42 3.57
CA VAL A 181 8.75 -14.37 4.16
C VAL A 181 8.48 -15.79 3.65
N LEU A 182 7.22 -16.23 3.61
CA LEU A 182 6.88 -17.55 3.08
C LEU A 182 7.24 -17.68 1.60
N GLY A 183 6.96 -16.65 0.79
CA GLY A 183 7.30 -16.59 -0.63
C GLY A 183 8.81 -16.71 -0.86
N PHE A 184 9.61 -15.89 -0.18
CA PHE A 184 11.07 -15.92 -0.33
C PHE A 184 11.69 -17.23 0.14
N ARG A 185 11.23 -17.78 1.26
CA ARG A 185 11.69 -19.08 1.75
C ARG A 185 11.36 -20.21 0.76
N ARG A 186 10.17 -20.18 0.17
CA ARG A 186 9.73 -21.26 -0.73
C ARG A 186 10.38 -21.19 -2.11
N TRP A 187 10.47 -20.00 -2.69
CA TRP A 187 10.92 -19.81 -4.07
C TRP A 187 12.43 -19.60 -4.20
N TYR A 188 13.08 -19.06 -3.17
CA TYR A 188 14.53 -18.82 -3.18
C TYR A 188 15.28 -19.62 -2.13
N GLY A 189 14.61 -20.49 -1.37
CA GLY A 189 15.26 -21.34 -0.36
C GLY A 189 15.89 -20.57 0.80
N GLN A 190 15.50 -19.31 1.01
CA GLN A 190 16.07 -18.47 2.06
C GLN A 190 15.78 -19.03 3.46
N ASN A 191 16.66 -18.74 4.42
CA ASN A 191 16.35 -18.90 5.84
C ASN A 191 15.43 -17.75 6.32
N THR A 192 14.79 -17.94 7.47
CA THR A 192 13.83 -16.95 8.01
C THR A 192 14.47 -15.57 8.24
N GLY A 193 15.72 -15.53 8.71
CA GLY A 193 16.42 -14.26 8.98
C GLY A 193 16.63 -13.43 7.72
N ARG A 194 17.15 -14.03 6.64
CA ARG A 194 17.39 -13.33 5.36
C ARG A 194 16.08 -12.91 4.70
N ALA A 195 15.04 -13.76 4.80
CA ALA A 195 13.71 -13.44 4.29
C ALA A 195 13.07 -12.25 5.05
N LEU A 196 13.26 -12.16 6.37
CA LEU A 196 12.81 -11.01 7.17
C LEU A 196 13.55 -9.74 6.79
N VAL A 197 14.86 -9.80 6.59
CA VAL A 197 15.65 -8.64 6.14
C VAL A 197 15.21 -8.17 4.75
N ALA A 198 14.97 -9.11 3.82
CA ALA A 198 14.43 -8.78 2.50
C ALA A 198 13.06 -8.09 2.61
N TRP A 199 12.13 -8.64 3.40
CA TRP A 199 10.83 -8.02 3.65
C TRP A 199 10.94 -6.62 4.25
N PHE A 200 11.80 -6.43 5.24
CA PHE A 200 11.96 -5.15 5.95
C PHE A 200 12.73 -4.10 5.11
N SER A 201 13.39 -4.52 4.04
CA SER A 201 14.25 -3.66 3.23
C SER A 201 13.60 -2.40 2.66
N PRO A 202 12.32 -2.39 2.21
CA PRO A 202 11.70 -1.16 1.72
C PRO A 202 11.64 -0.08 2.80
N LEU A 203 11.37 -0.44 4.06
CA LEU A 203 11.34 0.52 5.17
C LEU A 203 12.73 1.12 5.42
N VAL A 204 13.76 0.27 5.39
CA VAL A 204 15.15 0.70 5.61
C VAL A 204 15.62 1.59 4.46
N LEU A 205 15.40 1.18 3.21
CA LEU A 205 15.83 1.92 2.04
C LEU A 205 15.07 3.24 1.90
N CYS A 206 13.75 3.26 2.07
CA CYS A 206 12.98 4.50 2.12
C CYS A 206 13.44 5.39 3.27
N GLY A 207 13.70 4.84 4.46
CA GLY A 207 14.25 5.58 5.59
C GLY A 207 15.57 6.27 5.25
N PHE A 208 16.52 5.55 4.62
CA PHE A 208 17.78 6.13 4.13
C PHE A 208 17.55 7.22 3.08
N PHE A 209 16.61 7.04 2.16
CA PHE A 209 16.26 8.07 1.18
C PHE A 209 15.68 9.33 1.83
N CYS A 210 14.77 9.19 2.79
CA CYS A 210 14.19 10.32 3.52
C CYS A 210 15.27 11.08 4.32
N VAL A 211 16.15 10.36 5.02
CA VAL A 211 17.26 10.97 5.77
C VAL A 211 18.23 11.65 4.80
N GLY A 212 18.63 10.99 3.72
CA GLY A 212 19.51 11.56 2.69
C GLY A 212 18.93 12.81 2.02
N TRP A 213 17.62 12.83 1.78
CA TRP A 213 16.91 14.00 1.27
C TRP A 213 16.91 15.17 2.26
N ILE A 214 16.71 14.91 3.55
CA ILE A 214 16.80 15.93 4.60
C ILE A 214 18.22 16.51 4.65
N PHE A 215 19.25 15.68 4.59
CA PHE A 215 20.64 16.14 4.53
C PHE A 215 20.95 16.94 3.26
N LEU A 216 20.45 16.50 2.11
CA LEU A 216 20.59 17.23 0.85
C LEU A 216 19.91 18.60 0.92
N MET A 217 18.68 18.67 1.44
CA MET A 217 17.95 19.92 1.63
C MET A 217 18.66 20.85 2.62
N ALA A 218 19.16 20.31 3.74
CA ALA A 218 19.96 21.07 4.69
C ALA A 218 21.25 21.60 4.04
N PHE A 219 21.94 20.78 3.25
CA PHE A 219 23.17 21.14 2.55
C PHE A 219 22.92 22.22 1.48
N VAL A 220 21.86 22.08 0.69
CA VAL A 220 21.44 23.05 -0.33
C VAL A 220 21.07 24.39 0.32
N ASN A 221 20.39 24.37 1.47
CA ASN A 221 20.06 25.57 2.23
C ASN A 221 21.31 26.24 2.84
N VAL A 222 22.24 25.46 3.38
CA VAL A 222 23.51 25.96 3.94
C VAL A 222 24.41 26.57 2.85
N LEU A 223 24.39 26.02 1.64
CA LEU A 223 25.13 26.56 0.49
C LEU A 223 24.46 27.77 -0.17
N GLY A 224 23.28 28.21 0.30
CA GLY A 224 22.57 29.36 -0.27
C GLY A 224 22.14 29.15 -1.73
N LEU A 225 22.12 27.92 -2.22
CA LEU A 225 21.78 27.58 -3.62
C LEU A 225 20.29 27.77 -3.94
N TRP A 226 19.48 28.12 -2.92
CA TRP A 226 18.06 28.49 -3.01
C TRP A 226 17.79 29.99 -2.77
N ALA A 227 18.81 30.84 -2.80
CA ALA A 227 18.58 32.27 -2.94
C ALA A 227 18.02 32.55 -4.35
N GLY A 228 16.69 32.49 -4.47
CA GLY A 228 15.99 33.06 -5.62
C GLY A 228 16.38 34.54 -5.78
N PRO A 229 16.34 35.07 -7.01
CA PRO A 229 16.70 36.47 -7.23
C PRO A 229 15.78 37.37 -6.39
N THR A 230 16.38 38.11 -5.46
CA THR A 230 15.74 39.24 -4.75
C THR A 230 15.43 40.37 -5.71
#